data_AF-A0A3G8C4I3-F1
#
_entry.id   AF-A0A3G8C4I3-F1
#
_cell.length_a   1.000
_cell.length_b   1.000
_cell.length_c   1.000
_cell.angle_alpha   90.00
_cell.angle_beta   90.00
_cell.angle_gamma   90.00
#
_symmetry.space_group_name_H-M   'P 1'
#
loop_
_entity.id
_entity.type
_entity.pdbx_description
1 polymer ?
#
loop_
_entity_poly.entity_id
_entity_poly.type
_entity_poly.pdbx_seq_one_letter_code
_entity_poly.pdbx_strand_id
1 'polypeptide(L)'
;MEKSEKAMEIRAWHLLLEDDSYRLDQLDDFYRTLINRADELVLREIISLEEWQRLKDAADAVYAKTLQSLAAQERDRLDTVAIDLCIDAAQSTSSPK
;
A
#
# COMPACT_ATOMS: atom_id res chain seq x y z
N MET A 1 3.85 -14.22 31.65
CA MET A 1 4.72 -13.24 30.96
C MET A 1 4.38 -13.16 29.48
N GLU A 2 4.07 -14.28 28.82
CA GLU A 2 3.69 -14.41 27.39
C GLU A 2 2.57 -13.47 26.90
N LYS A 3 1.53 -13.20 27.71
CA LYS A 3 0.47 -12.24 27.31
C LYS A 3 1.01 -10.83 27.01
N SER A 4 2.09 -10.43 27.67
CA SER A 4 2.72 -9.12 27.43
C SER A 4 3.59 -9.13 26.18
N GLU A 5 4.24 -10.25 25.88
CA GLU A 5 5.06 -10.41 24.68
C GLU A 5 4.18 -10.44 23.43
N LYS A 6 3.13 -11.25 23.42
CA LYS A 6 2.15 -11.29 22.33
C LYS A 6 1.56 -9.91 22.01
N ALA A 7 1.13 -9.18 23.04
CA ALA A 7 0.57 -7.85 22.84
C ALA A 7 1.61 -6.86 22.27
N MET A 8 2.87 -6.95 22.70
CA MET A 8 3.96 -6.14 22.18
C MET A 8 4.25 -6.45 20.71
N GLU A 9 4.30 -7.73 20.35
CA GLU A 9 4.60 -8.19 18.99
C GLU A 9 3.47 -7.85 18.01
N ILE A 10 2.21 -8.05 18.41
CA ILE A 10 1.05 -7.63 17.62
C ILE A 10 1.05 -6.11 17.45
N ARG A 11 1.43 -5.35 18.49
CA ARG A 11 1.54 -3.89 18.37
C ARG A 11 2.65 -3.48 17.41
N ALA A 12 3.81 -4.12 17.48
CA ALA A 12 4.92 -3.85 16.56
C ALA A 12 4.51 -4.14 15.11
N TRP A 13 3.77 -5.23 14.88
CA TRP A 13 3.23 -5.54 13.56
C TRP A 13 2.25 -4.47 13.05
N HIS A 14 1.34 -3.98 13.89
CA HIS A 14 0.43 -2.89 13.50
C HIS A 14 1.16 -1.57 13.22
N LEU A 15 2.20 -1.25 14.00
CA LEU A 15 3.02 -0.06 13.74
C LEU A 15 3.71 -0.14 12.36
N LEU A 16 4.15 -1.33 11.96
CA LEU A 16 4.67 -1.54 10.61
C LEU A 16 3.58 -1.34 9.55
N LEU A 17 2.35 -1.83 9.78
CA LEU A 17 1.22 -1.66 8.84
C LEU A 17 0.85 -0.18 8.63
N GLU A 18 1.05 0.65 9.65
CA GLU A 18 0.77 2.09 9.65
C GLU A 18 1.92 2.94 9.07
N ASP A 19 3.04 2.34 8.65
CA ASP A 19 4.16 3.07 8.05
C ASP A 19 3.86 3.45 6.59
N ASP A 20 3.16 4.58 6.44
CA ASP A 20 2.79 5.14 5.14
C ASP A 20 4.01 5.49 4.27
N SER A 21 5.14 5.89 4.88
CA SER A 21 6.34 6.26 4.12
C SER A 21 6.94 5.03 3.47
N TYR A 22 7.13 3.96 4.25
CA TYR A 22 7.63 2.70 3.71
C TYR A 22 6.67 2.09 2.68
N ARG A 23 5.35 2.15 2.95
CA ARG A 23 4.32 1.63 2.05
C ARG A 23 4.31 2.31 0.68
N LEU A 24 4.47 3.64 0.64
CA LEU A 24 4.41 4.39 -0.62
C LEU A 24 5.74 4.35 -1.39
N ASP A 25 6.88 4.26 -0.69
CA ASP A 25 8.20 4.17 -1.33
C ASP A 25 8.48 2.77 -1.90
N GLN A 26 8.11 1.71 -1.18
CA GLN A 26 8.44 0.33 -1.53
C GLN A 26 7.29 -0.65 -1.22
N LEU A 27 6.17 -0.48 -1.90
CA LEU A 27 4.93 -1.22 -1.64
C LEU A 27 5.08 -2.75 -1.58
N ASP A 28 5.82 -3.35 -2.52
CA ASP A 28 6.02 -4.81 -2.57
C ASP A 28 6.92 -5.32 -1.43
N ASP A 29 7.98 -4.58 -1.10
CA ASP A 29 8.86 -4.92 0.02
C ASP A 29 8.14 -4.74 1.35
N PHE A 30 7.37 -3.65 1.50
CA PHE A 30 6.47 -3.40 2.64
C PHE A 30 5.53 -4.57 2.89
N TYR A 31 4.82 -5.02 1.85
CA TYR A 31 3.90 -6.15 1.96
C TYR A 31 4.64 -7.44 2.33
N ARG A 32 5.77 -7.73 1.69
CA ARG A 32 6.58 -8.91 2.01
C ARG A 32 7.07 -8.89 3.45
N THR A 33 7.49 -7.73 3.97
CA THR A 33 7.90 -7.59 5.38
C THR A 33 6.75 -7.89 6.34
N LEU A 34 5.53 -7.40 6.07
CA LEU A 34 4.35 -7.67 6.91
C LEU A 34 4.02 -9.17 6.97
N ILE A 35 4.05 -9.85 5.82
CA ILE A 35 3.78 -11.29 5.76
C ILE A 35 4.88 -12.07 6.49
N ASN A 36 6.15 -11.78 6.21
CA ASN A 36 7.27 -12.44 6.88
C ASN A 36 7.19 -12.27 8.40
N ARG A 37 6.83 -11.07 8.88
CA ARG A 37 6.69 -10.83 10.32
C ARG A 37 5.50 -11.61 10.90
N ALA A 38 4.37 -11.69 10.21
CA ALA A 38 3.25 -12.53 10.65
C ALA A 38 3.64 -14.02 10.70
N ASP A 39 4.37 -14.51 9.69
CA ASP A 39 4.90 -15.87 9.63
C ASP A 39 5.82 -16.17 10.82
N GLU A 40 6.74 -15.25 11.14
CA GLU A 40 7.60 -15.38 12.32
C GLU A 40 6.80 -15.49 13.63
N LEU A 41 5.70 -14.74 13.77
CA LEU A 41 4.89 -14.78 14.99
C LEU A 41 4.14 -16.10 15.15
N VAL A 42 3.63 -16.69 14.06
CA VAL A 42 2.97 -18.00 14.13
C VAL A 42 3.98 -19.13 14.31
N LEU A 43 5.17 -19.04 13.67
CA LEU A 43 6.25 -20.02 13.84
C LEU A 43 6.81 -20.03 15.27
N ARG A 44 6.84 -18.88 15.95
CA ARG A 44 7.23 -18.74 17.36
C ARG A 44 6.10 -19.08 18.34
N GLU A 45 4.94 -19.53 17.84
CA GLU A 45 3.75 -19.84 18.62
C GLU A 45 3.22 -18.64 19.46
N ILE A 46 3.56 -17.41 19.07
CA ILE A 46 3.12 -16.18 19.73
C ILE A 46 1.65 -15.88 19.39
N ILE A 47 1.26 -16.20 18.16
CA ILE A 47 -0.10 -16.08 17.66
C ILE A 47 -0.59 -17.41 17.10
N SER A 48 -1.89 -17.63 17.12
CA SER A 48 -2.53 -18.78 16.47
C SER A 48 -2.60 -18.60 14.96
N LEU A 49 -2.84 -19.70 14.24
CA LEU A 49 -3.06 -19.66 12.79
C LEU A 49 -4.25 -18.76 12.38
N GLU A 50 -5.31 -18.73 13.19
CA GLU A 50 -6.45 -17.84 12.95
C GLU A 50 -6.05 -16.37 13.08
N GLU A 51 -5.25 -16.03 14.09
CA GLU A 51 -4.74 -14.67 14.27
C GLU A 51 -3.78 -14.28 13.14
N TRP A 52 -2.92 -15.19 12.70
CA TRP A 52 -2.08 -15.01 11.53
C TRP A 52 -2.90 -14.69 10.28
N GLN A 53 -3.99 -15.42 10.03
CA GLN A 53 -4.87 -15.17 8.89
C GLN A 53 -5.45 -13.74 8.94
N ARG A 54 -5.86 -13.27 10.13
CA ARG A 54 -6.37 -11.90 10.30
C ARG A 54 -5.30 -10.84 10.01
N LEU A 55 -4.05 -11.08 10.41
CA LEU A 55 -2.94 -10.18 10.08
C LEU A 55 -2.68 -10.16 8.56
N LYS A 56 -2.70 -11.33 7.92
CA LYS A 56 -2.57 -11.44 6.47
C LYS A 56 -3.70 -10.70 5.75
N ASP A 57 -4.95 -10.89 6.16
CA ASP A 57 -6.10 -10.23 5.54
C ASP A 57 -6.00 -8.70 5.65
N ALA A 58 -5.50 -8.19 6.80
CA ALA A 58 -5.25 -6.76 6.98
C ALA A 58 -4.12 -6.24 6.06
N ALA A 59 -3.03 -6.99 5.91
CA ALA A 59 -1.96 -6.64 4.97
C ALA A 59 -2.45 -6.65 3.51
N ASP A 60 -3.22 -7.66 3.11
CA ASP A 60 -3.82 -7.79 1.78
C ASP A 60 -4.74 -6.61 1.47
N ALA A 61 -5.59 -6.22 2.42
CA ALA A 61 -6.50 -5.10 2.27
C ALA A 61 -5.76 -3.76 2.07
N VAL A 62 -4.71 -3.51 2.86
CA VAL A 62 -3.89 -2.30 2.73
C VAL A 62 -3.15 -2.29 1.39
N TYR A 63 -2.52 -3.39 1.01
CA TYR A 63 -1.81 -3.52 -0.27
C TYR A 63 -2.74 -3.28 -1.47
N ALA A 64 -3.90 -3.95 -1.50
CA ALA A 64 -4.89 -3.78 -2.57
C ALA A 64 -5.40 -2.34 -2.64
N LYS A 65 -5.68 -1.71 -1.49
CA LYS A 65 -6.10 -0.30 -1.44
C LYS A 65 -5.02 0.63 -2.00
N THR A 66 -3.76 0.42 -1.62
CA THR A 66 -2.65 1.24 -2.12
C THR A 66 -2.46 1.08 -3.63
N LEU A 67 -2.52 -0.14 -4.15
CA LEU A 67 -2.48 -0.37 -5.61
C LEU A 67 -3.63 0.36 -6.34
N GLN A 68 -4.85 0.28 -5.82
CA GLN A 68 -6.00 0.99 -6.40
C GLN A 68 -5.79 2.51 -6.39
N SER A 69 -5.27 3.07 -5.30
CA SER A 69 -4.98 4.50 -5.19
C SER A 69 -3.88 4.95 -6.15
N LEU A 70 -2.81 4.16 -6.30
CA LEU A 70 -1.73 4.46 -7.24
C LEU A 70 -2.22 4.40 -8.70
N ALA A 71 -3.01 3.39 -9.05
CA ALA A 71 -3.60 3.26 -10.38
C ALA A 71 -4.59 4.41 -10.70
N ALA A 72 -5.36 4.87 -9.70
CA ALA A 72 -6.23 6.02 -9.86
C ALA A 72 -5.42 7.30 -10.11
N GLN A 73 -4.35 7.52 -9.35
CA GLN A 73 -3.46 8.69 -9.50
C GLN A 73 -2.76 8.71 -10.86
N GLU A 74 -2.35 7.55 -11.39
CA GLU A 74 -1.76 7.46 -12.72
C GLU A 74 -2.76 7.85 -13.82
N ARG A 75 -4.01 7.37 -13.73
CA ARG A 75 -5.07 7.72 -14.67
C ARG A 75 -5.40 9.22 -14.65
N ASP A 76 -5.52 9.82 -13.47
CA ASP A 76 -5.79 11.26 -13.34
C ASP A 76 -4.67 12.12 -13.96
N ARG A 77 -3.40 11.67 -13.84
CA ARG A 77 -2.27 12.32 -14.51
C ARG A 77 -2.36 12.23 -16.02
N LEU A 78 -2.69 11.07 -16.56
CA LEU A 78 -2.87 10.88 -18.00
C LEU A 78 -4.01 11.74 -18.55
N ASP A 79 -5.13 11.82 -17.82
CA ASP A 79 -6.27 12.66 -18.20
C ASP A 79 -5.91 14.15 -18.21
N THR A 80 -5.14 14.62 -17.23
CA THR A 80 -4.68 16.02 -17.16
C THR A 80 -3.76 16.36 -18.34
N VAL A 81 -2.78 15.51 -18.65
CA VAL A 81 -1.84 15.73 -19.76
C VAL A 81 -2.54 15.65 -21.12
N ALA A 82 -3.52 14.75 -21.27
CA ALA A 82 -4.30 14.63 -22.49
C ALA A 82 -5.13 15.90 -22.76
N ILE A 83 -5.67 16.53 -21.71
CA ILE A 83 -6.39 17.82 -21.83
C ILE A 83 -5.44 18.93 -22.28
N ASP A 84 -4.28 19.07 -21.65
CA ASP A 84 -3.30 20.12 -21.99
C ASP A 84 -2.82 19.99 -23.45
N LEU A 85 -2.49 18.77 -23.90
CA LEU A 85 -2.09 18.53 -25.29
C LEU A 85 -3.21 18.82 -26.31
N CYS A 86 -4.48 18.55 -25.96
CA CYS A 86 -5.62 18.88 -26.81
C CYS A 86 -5.83 20.39 -26.94
N ILE A 87 -5.54 21.16 -25.88
CA ILE A 87 -5.68 22.62 -25.89
C ILE A 87 -4.60 23.28 -26.76
N ASP A 88 -3.34 22.82 -26.67
CA ASP A 88 -2.24 23.35 -27.52
C ASP A 88 -2.44 23.06 -29.02
N ALA A 89 -3.00 21.89 -29.35
CA ALA A 89 -3.33 21.53 -30.73
C ALA A 89 -4.43 22.44 -31.31
N ALA A 90 -5.40 22.88 -30.49
CA ALA A 90 -6.47 23.78 -30.92
C ALA A 90 -5.98 25.23 -31.15
N GLN A 91 -5.02 25.71 -30.36
CA GLN A 91 -4.49 27.09 -30.49
C GLN A 91 -3.57 27.28 -31.72
N SER A 92 -3.00 26.20 -32.27
CA SER A 92 -2.09 26.26 -33.43
C SER A 92 -2.78 26.44 -34.79
N THR A 93 -4.12 26.60 -34.84
CA THR A 93 -4.89 26.67 -36.10
C THR A 93 -5.31 28.08 -36.54
N SER A 94 -5.00 29.13 -35.77
CA SER A 94 -5.30 30.52 -36.16
C SER A 94 -4.09 31.23 -36.79
N SER A 95 -3.76 30.87 -38.03
CA SER A 95 -2.96 31.76 -38.89
C SER A 95 -3.82 32.91 -39.41
N PRO A 96 -3.42 34.19 -39.25
CA PRO A 96 -4.15 35.32 -39.79
C PRO A 96 -3.89 35.42 -41.31
N LYS A 97 -4.92 35.74 -42.07
CA LYS A 97 -4.80 36.18 -43.46
C LYS A 97 -5.39 37.57 -43.59
#